data_AF-A0A6H1ZCE4-F1
#
_entry.id   AF-A0A6H1ZCE4-F1
#
_cell.length_a   1.000
_cell.length_b   1.000
_cell.length_c   1.000
_cell.angle_alpha   90.00
_cell.angle_beta   90.00
_cell.angle_gamma   90.00
#
_symmetry.space_group_name_H-M   'P 1'
#
loop_
_entity.id
_entity.type
_entity.pdbx_description
1 polymer ?
#
loop_
_entity_poly.entity_id
_entity_poly.type
_entity_poly.pdbx_seq_one_letter_code
_entity_poly.pdbx_strand_id
1 'polypeptide(L)' 'MIEKQGVISTIEFPLGQDECAVSQAIHQLLSEGWEFIGITKTHLRLMRKWEVDLGSGMAATDRRVE' A
#
# COMPACT_ATOMS: atom_id res chain seq x y z
N MET A 1 -5.41 19.87 -19.08
CA MET A 1 -5.47 19.91 -17.60
C MET A 1 -5.36 18.47 -17.15
N ILE A 2 -4.41 18.16 -16.27
CA ILE A 2 -4.17 16.80 -15.77
C ILE A 2 -4.83 16.73 -14.39
N GLU A 3 -5.85 15.89 -14.25
CA GLU A 3 -6.50 15.63 -12.95
C GLU A 3 -5.66 14.60 -12.20
N LYS A 4 -5.04 15.01 -11.10
CA LYS A 4 -4.37 14.09 -10.17
C LYS A 4 -5.43 13.46 -9.27
N GLN A 5 -5.59 12.13 -9.34
CA GLN A 5 -6.42 11.40 -8.37
C GLN A 5 -5.52 10.76 -7.31
N GLY A 6 -5.73 11.12 -6.05
CA GLY A 6 -5.15 10.41 -4.92
C GLY A 6 -5.87 9.09 -4.72
N VAL A 7 -5.21 7.98 -5.03
CA VAL A 7 -5.74 6.64 -4.79
C VAL A 7 -5.20 6.14 -3.45
N ILE A 8 -6.10 5.64 -2.63
CA ILE A 8 -5.79 5.05 -1.34
C ILE A 8 -5.94 3.53 -1.49
N SER A 9 -4.84 2.81 -1.42
CA SER A 9 -4.82 1.35 -1.40
C SER A 9 -4.77 0.87 0.04
N THR A 10 -5.48 -0.20 0.38
CA THR A 10 -5.45 -0.84 1.70
C THR A 10 -5.24 -2.33 1.53
N ILE A 11 -4.33 -2.92 2.30
CA ILE A 11 -4.08 -4.36 2.35
C ILE A 11 -4.34 -4.88 3.77
N GLU A 12 -4.94 -6.08 3.85
CA GLU A 12 -5.25 -6.76 5.11
C GLU A 12 -4.55 -8.11 5.18
N PHE A 13 -3.76 -8.32 6.23
CA PHE A 13 -3.00 -9.54 6.48
C PHE A 13 -3.67 -10.34 7.61
N PRO A 14 -4.11 -11.58 7.40
CA PRO A 14 -4.69 -12.39 8.47
C PRO A 14 -3.65 -12.76 9.53
N LEU A 15 -3.98 -12.46 10.78
CA LEU A 15 -3.23 -12.86 11.96
C LEU A 15 -3.54 -14.33 12.26
N GLY A 16 -2.50 -15.15 12.42
CA GLY A 16 -2.63 -16.60 12.60
C GLY A 16 -2.09 -17.42 11.41
N GLN A 17 -1.59 -16.76 10.37
CA GLN A 17 -0.64 -17.36 9.42
C GLN A 17 0.77 -17.35 10.03
N ASP A 18 1.72 -18.00 9.35
CA ASP A 18 3.14 -18.00 9.73
C ASP A 18 3.65 -16.57 9.99
N GLU A 19 3.96 -16.29 11.26
CA GLU A 19 4.32 -14.94 11.74
C GLU A 19 5.60 -14.42 11.08
N CYS A 20 6.50 -15.31 10.67
CA CYS A 20 7.74 -14.96 9.99
C CYS A 20 7.47 -14.46 8.56
N ALA A 21 6.63 -15.18 7.82
CA ALA A 21 6.20 -14.77 6.48
C ALA A 21 5.41 -13.45 6.50
N VAL A 22 4.50 -13.29 7.46
CA VAL A 22 3.72 -12.05 7.62
C VAL A 22 4.63 -10.87 7.97
N SER A 23 5.57 -11.05 8.90
CA SER A 23 6.54 -10.02 9.28
C SER A 23 7.41 -9.60 8.08
N GLN A 24 7.96 -10.55 7.31
CA GLN A 24 8.75 -10.23 6.11
C GLN A 24 7.93 -9.44 5.08
N ALA A 25 6.69 -9.85 4.81
CA ALA A 25 5.82 -9.14 3.87
C ALA A 25 5.52 -7.71 4.34
N ILE A 26 5.23 -7.51 5.63
CA ILE A 26 5.03 -6.18 6.21
C ILE A 26 6.29 -5.33 6.07
N HIS A 27 7.46 -5.87 6.40
CA HIS A 27 8.73 -5.16 6.28
C HIS A 27 9.01 -4.71 4.84
N GLN A 28 8.70 -5.53 3.84
CA GLN A 28 8.81 -5.15 2.43
C GLN A 28 7.85 -4.02 2.08
N LEU A 29 6.58 -4.14 2.45
CA LEU A 29 5.58 -3.11 2.19
C LEU A 29 5.93 -1.78 2.87
N LEU A 30 6.39 -1.80 4.11
CA LEU A 30 6.86 -0.59 4.80
C LEU A 30 8.02 0.08 4.04
N SER A 31 8.95 -0.71 3.48
CA SER A 31 10.05 -0.20 2.66
C SER A 31 9.57 0.42 1.33
N GLU A 32 8.49 -0.13 0.76
CA GLU A 32 7.80 0.39 -0.42
C GLU A 32 6.94 1.65 -0.12
N GLY A 33 6.92 2.12 1.13
CA GLY A 33 6.19 3.31 1.54
C GLY A 33 4.72 3.06 1.88
N TRP A 34 4.37 1.81 2.21
CA TRP A 34 3.11 1.54 2.89
C TRP A 34 3.18 2.00 4.34
N GLU A 35 2.07 2.53 4.83
CA GLU A 35 1.89 3.00 6.19
C GLU A 35 1.05 1.99 6.97
N PHE A 36 1.48 1.66 8.18
CA PHE A 36 0.70 0.82 9.07
C PHE A 36 -0.48 1.62 9.65
N ILE A 37 -1.71 1.11 9.48
CA ILE A 37 -2.93 1.79 9.97
C ILE A 37 -3.37 1.24 11.32
N GLY A 38 -3.21 -0.06 11.53
CA GLY A 38 -3.65 -0.70 12.76
C GLY A 38 -3.86 -2.20 12.64
N ILE A 39 -4.16 -2.81 13.78
CA ILE A 39 -4.43 -4.25 13.90
C ILE A 39 -5.86 -4.43 14.42
N THR A 40 -6.61 -5.28 13.75
CA THR A 40 -7.91 -5.81 14.21
C THR A 40 -7.70 -7.17 14.87
N LYS A 41 -8.76 -7.75 15.47
CA LYS A 41 -8.66 -9.06 16.16
C LYS A 41 -8.03 -10.18 15.31
N THR A 42 -8.19 -10.14 13.99
CA THR A 42 -7.74 -11.21 13.10
C THR A 42 -6.98 -10.70 11.88
N HIS A 43 -6.82 -9.39 11.69
CA HIS A 43 -6.12 -8.85 10.52
C HIS A 43 -5.28 -7.63 10.86
N LEU A 44 -4.10 -7.52 10.25
CA LEU A 44 -3.23 -6.35 10.25
C LEU A 44 -3.48 -5.53 8.98
N ARG A 45 -3.63 -4.21 9.12
CA ARG A 45 -4.00 -3.30 8.03
C ARG A 45 -2.86 -2.34 7.68
N LEU A 46 -2.53 -2.25 6.39
CA LEU A 46 -1.64 -1.23 5.84
C LEU A 46 -2.36 -0.37 4.80
N MET A 47 -2.00 0.90 4.73
CA MET A 47 -2.42 1.87 3.71
C MET A 47 -1.25 2.18 2.80
N ARG A 48 -1.53 2.55 1.56
CA ARG A 48 -0.61 3.38 0.79
C ARG A 48 -1.41 4.42 0.02
N LYS A 49 -0.98 5.66 0.11
CA LYS A 49 -1.49 6.76 -0.70
C LYS A 49 -0.54 6.98 -1.85
N TRP A 50 -1.05 6.97 -3.07
CA TRP A 50 -0.28 7.37 -4.24
C TRP A 50 -1.12 8.26 -5.15
N GLU A 51 -0.46 9.17 -5.85
CA GLU A 51 -1.10 9.98 -6.87
C GLU A 51 -0.97 9.25 -8.21
N VAL A 52 -2.10 8.94 -8.84
CA VAL A 52 -2.10 8.46 -10.22
C VAL A 52 -2.37 9.63 -11.14
N ASP A 53 -1.46 9.83 -12.10
CA ASP A 53 -1.63 10.76 -13.19
C ASP A 53 -2.45 10.04 -14.26
N LEU A 54 -3.76 10.35 -14.35
CA LEU A 54 -4.66 9.72 -15.31
C LEU A 54 -4.51 10.35 -16.72
N GLY A 55 -3.27 10.54 -17.14
CA GLY A 55 -2.90 10.96 -18.49
C GLY A 55 -3.03 9.80 -19.47
N SER A 56 -4.21 9.66 -20.07
CA SER A 56 -4.45 9.00 -21.37
C SER A 56 -3.63 7.71 -21.64
N GLY A 57 -4.08 6.58 -21.09
CA GLY A 57 -3.84 5.26 -21.66
C GLY A 57 -2.38 4.78 -21.76
N MET A 58 -1.65 4.65 -20.65
CA MET A 58 -0.54 3.68 -20.51
C MET A 58 -0.11 3.60 -19.03
N ALA A 59 0.30 2.41 -18.62
CA ALA A 59 0.61 1.95 -17.26
C ALA A 59 0.95 3.04 -16.22
N ALA A 60 0.24 3.00 -15.08
CA ALA A 60 0.56 3.75 -13.87
C ALA A 60 2.03 3.53 -13.50
N THR A 61 2.89 4.47 -13.87
CA THR A 61 4.31 4.43 -13.52
C THR A 61 4.45 5.11 -12.17
N ASP A 62 4.68 4.29 -11.14
CA ASP A 62 5.03 4.70 -9.78
C ASP A 62 6.18 5.73 -9.84
N ARG A 63 5.89 6.99 -9.52
CA ARG A 63 6.90 8.00 -9.22
C ARG A 63 6.72 8.44 -7.78
N ARG A 64 7.65 8.01 -6.94
CA ARG A 64 7.82 8.44 -5.55
C ARG A 64 8.01 9.97 -5.52
N VAL A 65 7.13 10.68 -4.83
CA VAL A 65 7.29 12.11 -4.54
C VAL A 65 8.20 12.21 -3.32
N GLU A 66 9.33 12.90 -3.45
CA GLU A 66 10.26 13.25 -2.37
C GLU A 66 9.68 14.31 -1.42
#